data_AF-A0A1Q5KA92-F1
#
_entry.id   AF-A0A1Q5KA92-F1
#
_cell.length_a   1.000
_cell.length_b   1.000
_cell.length_c   1.000
_cell.angle_alpha   90.00
_cell.angle_beta   90.00
_cell.angle_gamma   90.00
#
_symmetry.space_group_name_H-M   'P 1'
#
loop_
_entity.id
_entity.type
_entity.pdbx_description
1 polymer ?
#
loop_
_entity_poly.entity_id
_entity_poly.type
_entity_poly.pdbx_seq_one_letter_code
_entity_poly.pdbx_strand_id
1 'polypeptide(L)'
;MVRDLYNVRVQSPEGGPTPLTDEEEQRARAVLFSDLGNAVSERGWVRFPAYSPEERRRLVDVAHRLTAHWGQQVFIEAEDQRAMKLYLAGHGSRPAPPPLP
;
A
#
# COMPACT_ATOMS: atom_id res chain seq x y z
N MET A 1 50.63 1.04 1.57
CA MET A 1 49.78 2.17 2.03
C MET A 1 48.65 2.30 1.03
N VAL A 2 47.43 2.39 1.52
CA VAL A 2 46.18 1.99 0.83
C VAL A 2 45.86 2.86 -0.40
N ARG A 3 45.35 2.21 -1.45
CA ARG A 3 44.93 2.82 -2.72
C ARG A 3 43.64 3.62 -2.50
N ASP A 4 43.67 4.90 -2.89
CA ASP A 4 42.55 5.83 -2.83
C ASP A 4 41.42 5.34 -3.77
N LEU A 5 40.29 4.98 -3.18
CA LEU A 5 39.11 4.45 -3.87
C LEU A 5 38.18 5.60 -4.28
N TYR A 6 38.28 5.95 -5.56
CA TYR A 6 37.28 6.51 -6.47
C TYR A 6 35.88 6.88 -5.92
N ASN A 7 35.57 8.17 -6.03
CA ASN A 7 34.29 8.72 -6.50
C ASN A 7 33.02 8.38 -5.70
N VAL A 8 33.04 8.64 -4.40
CA VAL A 8 31.82 8.78 -3.60
C VAL A 8 31.17 10.13 -3.99
N ARG A 9 30.09 10.08 -4.79
CA ARG A 9 29.15 11.21 -4.85
C ARG A 9 28.45 11.25 -3.51
N VAL A 10 28.65 12.34 -2.77
CA VAL A 10 27.83 12.68 -1.60
C VAL A 10 26.38 12.79 -2.08
N GLN A 11 25.56 11.78 -1.79
CA GLN A 11 24.11 11.91 -1.88
C GLN A 11 23.69 12.98 -0.86
N SER A 12 23.02 14.02 -1.33
CA SER A 12 22.48 15.08 -0.50
C SER A 12 21.63 14.50 0.65
N PRO A 13 21.83 14.93 1.90
CA PRO A 13 20.97 14.55 3.01
C PRO A 13 19.74 15.45 3.00
N GLU A 14 18.82 15.25 2.07
CA GLU A 14 17.49 15.88 2.13
C GLU A 14 16.55 14.95 2.91
N GLY A 15 16.63 15.10 4.22
CA GLY A 15 15.62 14.61 5.15
C GLY A 15 14.30 15.34 4.93
N GLY A 16 13.42 14.70 4.18
CA GLY A 16 12.00 15.03 4.01
C GLY A 16 11.39 13.98 3.08
N PRO A 17 10.12 13.58 3.25
CA PRO A 17 9.47 12.71 2.28
C PRO A 17 9.43 13.47 0.94
N THR A 18 10.38 13.20 0.04
CA THR A 18 10.27 13.64 -1.34
C THR A 18 8.99 13.01 -1.88
N PRO A 19 7.98 13.81 -2.27
CA PRO A 19 6.80 13.25 -2.91
C PRO A 19 7.29 12.46 -4.12
N LEU A 20 6.88 11.18 -4.18
CA LEU A 20 7.20 10.30 -5.29
C LEU A 20 6.85 11.03 -6.59
N THR A 21 7.81 11.09 -7.52
CA THR A 21 7.53 11.64 -8.85
C THR A 21 6.44 10.82 -9.55
N ASP A 22 5.67 11.41 -10.48
CA ASP A 22 4.55 10.74 -11.15
C ASP A 22 4.91 9.38 -11.77
N GLU A 23 6.13 9.20 -12.28
CA GLU A 23 6.62 7.91 -12.75
C GLU A 23 6.80 6.89 -11.62
N GLU A 24 7.35 7.32 -10.49
CA GLU A 24 7.49 6.45 -9.32
C GLU A 24 6.13 6.15 -8.69
N GLU A 25 5.18 7.09 -8.74
CA GLU A 25 3.79 6.82 -8.39
C GLU A 25 3.18 5.74 -9.26
N GLN A 26 3.39 5.84 -10.58
CA GLN A 26 2.83 4.89 -11.53
C GLN A 26 3.41 3.50 -11.30
N ARG A 27 4.72 3.40 -11.10
CA ARG A 27 5.39 2.14 -10.76
C ARG A 27 4.95 1.60 -9.40
N ALA A 28 4.84 2.46 -8.40
CA ALA A 28 4.34 2.07 -7.08
C ALA A 28 2.91 1.52 -7.15
N ARG A 29 2.01 2.17 -7.89
CA ARG A 29 0.63 1.68 -8.10
C ARG A 29 0.59 0.33 -8.81
N ALA A 30 1.44 0.13 -9.83
CA ALA A 30 1.50 -1.13 -10.56
C ALA A 30 2.03 -2.29 -9.69
N VAL A 31 3.07 -2.02 -8.89
CA VAL A 31 3.61 -2.98 -7.93
C VAL A 31 2.60 -3.28 -6.83
N LEU A 32 1.98 -2.26 -6.24
CA LEU A 32 0.94 -2.41 -5.22
C LEU A 32 -0.24 -3.23 -5.73
N PHE A 33 -0.69 -2.97 -6.96
CA PHE A 33 -1.77 -3.76 -7.56
C PHE A 33 -1.41 -5.24 -7.65
N SER A 34 -0.19 -5.56 -8.07
CA SER A 34 0.26 -6.95 -8.22
C SER A 34 0.51 -7.61 -6.86
N ASP A 35 1.15 -6.91 -5.93
CA ASP A 35 1.50 -7.41 -4.60
C ASP A 35 0.27 -7.59 -3.71
N LEU A 36 -0.58 -6.55 -3.60
CA LEU A 36 -1.84 -6.62 -2.86
C LEU A 36 -2.80 -7.61 -3.53
N GLY A 37 -2.81 -7.64 -4.87
CA GLY A 37 -3.60 -8.59 -5.64
C GLY A 37 -3.22 -10.04 -5.31
N ASN A 38 -1.93 -10.35 -5.35
CA ASN A 38 -1.43 -11.68 -5.02
C ASN A 38 -1.69 -12.03 -3.54
N ALA A 39 -1.34 -11.13 -2.62
CA ALA A 39 -1.51 -11.35 -1.19
C ALA A 39 -2.98 -11.54 -0.78
N VAL A 40 -3.90 -10.74 -1.34
CA VAL A 40 -5.34 -10.88 -1.10
C VAL A 40 -5.88 -12.16 -1.76
N SER A 41 -5.37 -12.57 -2.93
CA SER A 41 -5.77 -13.86 -3.54
C SER A 41 -5.29 -15.06 -2.72
N GLU A 42 -4.10 -15.00 -2.12
CA GLU A 42 -3.55 -16.10 -1.31
C GLU A 42 -4.15 -16.19 0.09
N ARG A 43 -4.32 -15.04 0.78
CA ARG A 43 -4.69 -14.99 2.21
C ARG A 43 -6.11 -14.49 2.44
N GLY A 44 -6.75 -13.89 1.44
CA GLY A 44 -8.04 -13.21 1.56
C GLY A 44 -7.96 -11.79 2.15
N TRP A 45 -6.84 -11.42 2.77
CA TRP A 45 -6.59 -10.11 3.38
C TRP A 45 -5.10 -9.76 3.41
N VAL A 46 -4.78 -8.48 3.43
CA VAL A 46 -3.42 -7.94 3.54
C VAL A 46 -3.42 -6.63 4.32
N ARG A 47 -2.37 -6.40 5.12
CA ARG A 47 -2.12 -5.13 5.82
C ARG A 47 -0.99 -4.40 5.11
N PHE A 48 -1.24 -3.15 4.72
CA PHE A 48 -0.26 -2.30 4.08
C PHE A 48 0.00 -1.03 4.91
N PRO A 49 1.26 -0.67 5.17
CA PRO A 49 1.57 0.59 5.85
C PRO A 49 1.32 1.78 4.92
N ALA A 50 0.49 2.72 5.35
CA ALA A 50 0.13 3.94 4.61
C ALA A 50 0.46 5.16 5.46
N TYR A 51 1.74 5.57 5.41
CA TYR A 51 2.27 6.64 6.24
C TYR A 51 1.85 8.03 5.75
N SER A 52 1.57 8.16 4.45
CA SER A 52 1.16 9.41 3.80
C SER A 52 -0.31 9.39 3.36
N PRO A 53 -1.01 10.54 3.37
CA PRO A 53 -2.38 10.62 2.85
C PRO A 53 -2.47 10.30 1.35
N GLU A 54 -1.41 10.57 0.58
CA GLU A 54 -1.31 10.23 -0.83
C GLU A 54 -1.30 8.71 -1.05
N GLU A 55 -0.52 7.97 -0.25
CA GLU A 55 -0.49 6.51 -0.27
C GLU A 55 -1.88 5.93 0.05
N ARG A 56 -2.60 6.49 1.03
CA ARG A 56 -3.97 6.06 1.33
C ARG A 56 -4.89 6.23 0.13
N ARG A 57 -4.78 7.36 -0.57
CA ARG A 57 -5.58 7.62 -1.77
C ARG A 57 -5.22 6.67 -2.92
N ARG A 58 -3.93 6.34 -3.09
CA ARG A 58 -3.47 5.33 -4.04
C ARG A 58 -4.00 3.94 -3.71
N LEU A 59 -4.00 3.55 -2.43
CA LEU A 59 -4.53 2.25 -2.00
C LEU A 59 -6.04 2.13 -2.24
N VAL A 60 -6.80 3.20 -2.03
CA VAL A 60 -8.24 3.24 -2.36
C VAL A 60 -8.46 3.07 -3.87
N ASP A 61 -7.69 3.77 -4.70
CA ASP A 61 -7.74 3.64 -6.16
C ASP A 61 -7.39 2.22 -6.63
N VAL A 62 -6.33 1.64 -6.06
CA VAL A 62 -5.91 0.25 -6.32
C VAL A 62 -6.98 -0.75 -5.87
N ALA A 63 -7.64 -0.53 -4.73
CA ALA A 63 -8.73 -1.40 -4.26
C ALA A 63 -9.95 -1.36 -5.20
N HIS A 64 -10.32 -0.17 -5.69
CA HIS A 64 -11.36 -0.03 -6.72
C HIS A 64 -10.96 -0.75 -8.02
N ARG A 65 -9.69 -0.63 -8.42
CA ARG A 65 -9.18 -1.29 -9.62
C ARG A 65 -9.14 -2.81 -9.48
N LEU A 66 -8.73 -3.32 -8.31
CA LEU A 66 -8.77 -4.75 -7.98
C LEU A 66 -10.21 -5.27 -7.99
N THR A 67 -11.15 -4.50 -7.46
CA THR A 67 -12.59 -4.83 -7.49
C THR A 67 -13.09 -4.96 -8.92
N ALA A 68 -12.76 -4.00 -9.79
CA ALA A 68 -13.13 -4.05 -11.20
C ALA A 68 -12.42 -5.19 -11.95
N HIS A 69 -11.18 -5.51 -11.58
CA HIS A 69 -10.38 -6.55 -12.23
C HIS A 69 -10.84 -7.96 -11.88
N TRP A 70 -11.19 -8.22 -10.62
CA TRP A 70 -11.66 -9.53 -10.17
C TRP A 70 -13.17 -9.70 -10.23
N GLY A 71 -13.94 -8.62 -10.37
CA GLY A 71 -15.40 -8.66 -10.23
C GLY A 71 -15.86 -8.94 -8.80
N GLN A 72 -14.97 -8.85 -7.82
CA GLN A 72 -15.24 -9.12 -6.41
C GLN A 72 -14.83 -7.93 -5.55
N GLN A 73 -15.72 -7.51 -4.67
CA GLN A 73 -15.55 -6.26 -3.92
C GLN A 73 -14.38 -6.37 -2.95
N VAL A 74 -13.35 -5.52 -3.12
CA VAL A 74 -12.22 -5.40 -2.20
C VAL A 74 -12.51 -4.26 -1.25
N PHE A 75 -12.62 -4.57 0.05
CA PHE A 75 -12.77 -3.57 1.08
C PHE A 75 -11.41 -3.08 1.55
N ILE A 76 -11.32 -1.79 1.83
CA ILE A 76 -10.16 -1.17 2.43
C ILE A 76 -10.58 -0.44 3.71
N GLU A 77 -9.97 -0.81 4.83
CA GLU A 77 -10.18 -0.20 6.14
C GLU A 77 -8.89 0.42 6.64
N ALA A 78 -8.98 1.59 7.29
CA ALA A 78 -7.84 2.15 7.99
C ALA A 78 -7.70 1.43 9.34
N GLU A 79 -6.70 0.56 9.47
CA GLU A 79 -6.44 -0.17 10.71
C GLU A 79 -5.77 0.75 11.75
N ASP A 80 -4.91 1.64 11.30
CA ASP A 80 -4.20 2.61 12.14
C ASP A 80 -4.05 3.95 11.41
N GLN A 81 -3.63 4.98 12.15
CA GLN A 81 -3.19 6.26 11.56
C GLN A 81 -2.04 6.10 10.55
N ARG A 82 -1.41 4.93 10.47
CA ARG A 82 -0.28 4.64 9.58
C ARG A 82 -0.43 3.33 8.80
N ALA A 83 -1.56 2.65 8.89
CA ALA A 83 -1.76 1.38 8.21
C ALA A 83 -3.19 1.22 7.70
N MET A 84 -3.32 0.66 6.49
CA MET A 84 -4.59 0.27 5.91
C MET A 84 -4.60 -1.24 5.71
N LYS A 85 -5.74 -1.86 5.97
CA LYS A 85 -5.99 -3.28 5.71
C LYS A 85 -6.92 -3.39 4.51
N LEU A 86 -6.54 -4.21 3.54
CA LEU A 86 -7.38 -4.60 2.42
C LEU A 86 -7.85 -6.05 2.61
N TYR A 87 -9.10 -6.34 2.28
CA TYR A 87 -9.64 -7.69 2.32
C TYR A 87 -10.71 -7.92 1.26
N LEU A 88 -10.82 -9.15 0.79
CA LEU A 88 -11.78 -9.56 -0.22
C LEU A 88 -13.18 -9.72 0.41
N ALA A 89 -14.24 -9.29 -0.27
CA ALA A 89 -15.61 -9.60 0.09
C ALA A 89 -15.81 -11.13 0.07
N GLY A 90 -16.16 -11.71 1.21
CA GLY A 90 -16.17 -13.17 1.43
C GLY A 90 -15.10 -13.64 2.42
N HIS A 91 -13.99 -12.89 2.56
CA HIS A 91 -13.01 -13.04 3.64
C HIS A 91 -13.20 -12.00 4.76
N GLY A 92 -14.15 -11.08 4.58
CA GLY A 92 -14.51 -10.05 5.55
C GLY A 92 -14.89 -10.65 6.90
N SER A 93 -14.09 -10.30 7.90
CA SER A 93 -14.37 -10.40 9.31
C SER A 93 -15.82 -9.98 9.57
N ARG A 94 -16.60 -10.88 10.18
CA ARG A 94 -17.96 -10.60 10.68
C ARG A 94 -17.95 -9.21 11.34
N PRO A 95 -18.82 -8.26 10.93
CA PRO A 95 -18.93 -6.99 11.63
C PRO A 95 -19.20 -7.33 13.09
N ALA A 96 -18.37 -6.80 13.99
CA ALA A 96 -18.68 -6.91 15.41
C ALA A 96 -20.10 -6.35 15.58
N PRO A 97 -21.06 -7.14 16.11
CA PRO A 97 -22.39 -6.62 16.34
C PRO A 97 -22.25 -5.39 17.27
N PRO A 98 -23.05 -4.33 17.06
CA PRO A 98 -23.03 -3.19 17.98
C PRO A 98 -23.25 -3.72 19.40
N PRO A 99 -22.58 -3.16 20.43
CA PRO A 99 -22.84 -3.56 21.80
C PRO A 99 -24.33 -3.32 22.09
N LEU A 100 -25.04 -4.41 22.39
CA LEU A 100 -26.42 -4.34 22.86
C LEU A 100 -26.42 -3.68 24.25
N PRO A 101 -27.44 -2.86 24.56
CA PRO A 101 -27.55 -2.13 25.83
C PRO A 101 -27.73 -3.05 27.04
#